data_AF-A0A1B7LCU5-F1
#
_entry.id   AF-A0A1B7LCU5-F1
#
_cell.length_a   1.000
_cell.length_b   1.000
_cell.length_c   1.000
_cell.angle_alpha   90.00
_cell.angle_beta   90.00
_cell.angle_gamma   90.00
#
_symmetry.space_group_name_H-M   'P 1'
#
loop_
_entity.id
_entity.type
_entity.pdbx_description
1 polymer ?
#
loop_
_entity_poly.entity_id
_entity_poly.type
_entity_poly.pdbx_seq_one_letter_code
_entity_poly.pdbx_strand_id
1 'polypeptide(L)'
;MNKHCDYWRELIPEYLDGELPARTAGEMARHLGSCPACRRELARWQSLFALLDLPEEEPAPALTAGIMAKLEESAPPSVYPGYRPAGALGLALCLLLALAAGFLGWLWAGAPVPALPKAIGVLFRILDDLWHSFAPGGFIHTGTGEAAGMLQGWAAVAGRVVWLFWAIGETLLVLARSLSAGIWLIMGALGLACGLMLNRAMRPGTR
;
A
#
# COMPACT_ATOMS: atom_id res chain seq x y z
N MET A 1 41.38 17.03 -24.84
CA MET A 1 41.51 16.70 -23.41
C MET A 1 40.56 17.61 -22.65
N ASN A 2 39.41 17.10 -22.17
CA ASN A 2 38.45 17.93 -21.42
C ASN A 2 38.82 17.85 -19.94
N LYS A 3 39.21 18.97 -19.33
CA LYS A 3 39.63 19.07 -17.91
C LYS A 3 38.63 18.41 -16.93
N HIS A 4 37.35 18.40 -17.29
CA HIS A 4 36.30 17.72 -16.51
C HIS A 4 36.49 16.21 -16.42
N CYS A 5 36.99 15.55 -17.47
CA CYS A 5 37.25 14.10 -17.46
C CYS A 5 38.56 13.73 -16.75
N ASP A 6 39.49 14.67 -16.60
CA ASP A 6 40.74 14.43 -15.88
C ASP A 6 40.46 14.31 -14.38
N TYR A 7 39.66 15.25 -13.85
CA TYR A 7 39.18 15.21 -12.46
C TYR A 7 38.49 13.89 -12.09
N TRP A 8 37.54 13.42 -12.91
CA TRP A 8 36.84 12.17 -12.61
C TRP A 8 37.72 10.94 -12.74
N ARG A 9 38.77 10.98 -13.56
CA ARG A 9 39.69 9.84 -13.72
C ARG A 9 40.60 9.68 -12.51
N GLU A 10 41.03 10.78 -11.91
CA GLU A 10 41.81 10.77 -10.67
C GLU A 10 41.02 10.15 -9.51
N LEU A 11 39.70 10.35 -9.47
CA LEU A 11 38.81 9.81 -8.42
C LEU A 11 38.38 8.34 -8.62
N ILE A 12 38.82 7.68 -9.69
CA ILE A 12 38.40 6.28 -9.97
C ILE A 12 38.88 5.29 -8.90
N PRO A 13 40.14 5.33 -8.42
CA PRO A 13 40.62 4.43 -7.38
C PRO A 13 39.80 4.57 -6.08
N GLU A 14 39.64 5.79 -5.57
CA GLU A 14 38.86 6.04 -4.34
C GLU A 14 37.38 5.67 -4.51
N TYR A 15 36.84 5.78 -5.73
CA TYR A 15 35.49 5.32 -6.04
C TYR A 15 35.36 3.80 -5.97
N LEU A 16 36.38 3.06 -6.45
CA LEU A 16 36.41 1.59 -6.40
C LEU A 16 36.61 1.08 -4.96
N ASP A 17 37.42 1.78 -4.17
CA ASP A 17 37.67 1.47 -2.76
C ASP A 17 36.50 1.89 -1.85
N GLY A 18 35.52 2.64 -2.37
CA GLY A 18 34.35 3.11 -1.61
C GLY A 18 34.65 4.24 -0.64
N GLU A 19 35.79 4.91 -0.77
CA GLU A 19 36.26 5.97 0.13
C GLU A 19 35.66 7.35 -0.21
N LEU A 20 35.03 7.49 -1.38
CA LEU A 20 34.40 8.75 -1.75
C LEU A 20 33.17 9.08 -0.89
N PRO A 21 33.01 10.35 -0.46
CA PRO A 21 31.79 10.80 0.18
C PRO A 21 30.55 10.51 -0.69
N ALA A 22 29.44 10.10 -0.06
CA ALA A 22 28.23 9.63 -0.75
C ALA A 22 27.72 10.59 -1.84
N ARG A 23 27.83 11.90 -1.60
CA ARG A 23 27.49 12.92 -2.60
C ARG A 23 28.37 12.77 -3.84
N THR A 24 29.69 12.81 -3.67
CA THR A 24 30.70 12.72 -4.74
C THR A 24 30.59 11.41 -5.51
N ALA A 25 30.37 10.29 -4.81
CA ALA A 25 30.14 8.99 -5.45
C ALA A 25 28.92 9.00 -6.39
N GLY A 26 27.83 9.68 -6.00
CA GLY A 26 26.65 9.87 -6.85
C GLY A 26 26.90 10.79 -8.06
N GLU A 27 27.77 11.78 -7.94
CA GLU A 27 28.20 12.62 -9.06
C GLU A 27 29.07 11.83 -10.05
N MET A 28 30.01 11.02 -9.53
CA MET A 28 30.86 10.12 -10.31
C MET A 28 30.04 9.09 -11.09
N ALA A 29 29.06 8.45 -10.45
CA ALA A 29 28.16 7.49 -11.11
C ALA A 29 27.39 8.13 -12.29
N ARG A 30 26.90 9.36 -12.12
CA ARG A 30 26.25 10.12 -13.22
C ARG A 30 27.23 10.43 -14.35
N HIS A 31 28.47 10.79 -14.02
CA HIS A 31 29.50 11.03 -15.03
C HIS A 31 29.85 9.76 -15.81
N LEU A 32 30.03 8.63 -15.14
CA LEU A 32 30.28 7.32 -15.78
C LEU A 32 29.12 6.87 -16.67
N GLY A 33 27.89 7.25 -16.32
CA GLY A 33 26.69 7.03 -17.12
C GLY A 33 26.70 7.79 -18.46
N SER A 34 27.31 8.97 -18.52
CA SER A 34 27.32 9.85 -19.69
C SER A 34 28.64 9.87 -20.47
N CYS A 35 29.77 9.52 -19.85
CA CYS A 35 31.10 9.61 -20.45
C CYS A 35 31.69 8.21 -20.77
N PRO A 36 31.76 7.82 -22.06
CA PRO A 36 32.32 6.52 -22.45
C PRO A 36 33.83 6.43 -22.24
N ALA A 37 34.56 7.56 -22.20
CA ALA A 37 36.00 7.56 -21.97
C ALA A 37 36.34 7.19 -20.52
N CYS A 38 35.66 7.80 -19.55
CA CYS A 38 35.85 7.48 -18.13
C CYS A 38 35.36 6.07 -17.78
N ARG A 39 34.32 5.57 -18.47
CA ARG A 39 33.88 4.17 -18.32
C ARG A 39 34.94 3.17 -18.78
N ARG A 40 35.64 3.46 -19.89
CA ARG A 40 36.78 2.62 -20.32
C ARG A 40 37.92 2.65 -19.31
N GLU A 41 38.17 3.80 -18.68
CA GLU A 41 39.20 3.89 -17.64
C GLU A 41 38.83 3.07 -16.41
N LEU A 42 37.58 3.16 -15.94
CA LEU A 42 37.07 2.34 -14.85
C LEU A 42 37.23 0.84 -15.15
N ALA A 43 36.88 0.41 -16.36
CA ALA A 43 37.04 -0.98 -16.78
C ALA A 43 38.51 -1.43 -16.79
N ARG A 44 39.45 -0.53 -17.14
CA ARG A 44 40.89 -0.83 -17.05
C ARG A 44 41.33 -1.06 -15.61
N TRP A 45 40.93 -0.20 -14.68
CA TRP A 45 41.19 -0.40 -13.26
C TRP A 45 40.61 -1.71 -12.73
N GLN A 46 39.35 -2.02 -13.04
CA GLN A 46 38.73 -3.29 -12.68
C GLN A 46 39.46 -4.50 -13.25
N SER A 47 39.94 -4.42 -14.50
CA SER A 47 40.72 -5.50 -15.10
C SER A 47 42.09 -5.70 -14.43
N LEU A 48 42.72 -4.62 -13.94
CA LEU A 48 43.96 -4.71 -13.17
C LEU A 48 43.71 -5.39 -11.82
N PHE A 49 42.63 -5.06 -11.12
CA PHE A 49 42.26 -5.74 -9.87
C PHE A 49 41.88 -7.20 -10.08
N ALA A 50 41.22 -7.53 -11.20
CA ALA A 50 40.93 -8.92 -11.56
C ALA A 50 42.19 -9.76 -11.83
N LEU A 51 43.33 -9.14 -12.14
CA LEU A 51 44.62 -9.86 -12.24
C LEU A 51 45.23 -10.14 -10.86
N LEU A 52 44.82 -9.40 -9.83
CA LEU A 52 45.20 -9.59 -8.44
C LEU A 52 44.22 -10.55 -7.73
N ASP A 53 43.61 -11.48 -8.47
CA ASP A 53 42.69 -12.48 -7.94
C ASP A 53 43.42 -13.32 -6.88
N LEU A 54 43.27 -12.92 -5.62
CA LEU A 54 43.78 -13.66 -4.48
C LEU A 54 42.82 -14.84 -4.24
N PRO A 55 43.34 -16.03 -3.91
CA PRO A 55 42.48 -17.14 -3.51
C PRO A 55 41.60 -16.68 -2.34
N GLU A 56 40.30 -16.93 -2.46
CA GLU A 56 39.35 -16.61 -1.40
C GLU A 56 39.67 -17.48 -0.18
N GLU A 57 40.28 -16.88 0.84
CA GLU A 57 40.57 -17.58 2.08
C GLU A 57 39.26 -17.81 2.84
N GLU A 58 38.97 -19.07 3.15
CA GLU A 58 37.81 -19.43 3.94
C GLU A 58 38.02 -18.88 5.37
N PRO A 59 37.16 -17.97 5.85
CA PRO A 59 37.34 -17.36 7.15
C PRO A 59 37.22 -18.43 8.24
N ALA A 60 37.97 -18.25 9.33
CA ALA A 60 37.92 -19.18 10.46
C ALA A 60 36.46 -19.34 10.95
N PRO A 61 35.99 -20.57 11.23
CA PRO A 61 34.59 -20.81 11.60
C PRO A 61 34.15 -20.09 12.89
N ALA A 62 35.11 -19.72 13.75
CA ALA A 62 34.88 -18.95 14.96
C ALA A 62 34.67 -17.44 14.70
N LEU A 63 35.03 -16.91 13.53
CA LEU A 63 34.92 -15.49 13.20
C LEU A 63 33.46 -15.05 13.19
N THR A 64 32.60 -15.80 12.51
CA THR A 64 31.16 -15.51 12.42
C THR A 64 30.52 -15.50 13.80
N ALA A 65 30.85 -16.50 14.63
CA ALA A 65 30.35 -16.58 16.01
C ALA A 65 30.83 -15.38 16.85
N GLY A 66 32.11 -15.00 16.72
CA GLY A 66 32.68 -13.84 17.43
C GLY A 66 32.08 -12.50 17.00
N ILE A 67 31.77 -12.33 15.72
CA ILE A 67 31.10 -11.13 15.20
C ILE A 67 29.68 -11.03 15.74
N MET A 68 28.91 -12.12 15.67
CA MET A 68 27.52 -12.13 16.17
C MET A 68 27.46 -11.84 17.67
N ALA A 69 28.36 -12.43 18.46
CA ALA A 69 28.47 -12.13 19.89
C ALA A 69 28.77 -10.65 20.16
N LYS A 70 29.70 -10.04 19.41
CA LYS A 70 30.01 -8.61 19.55
C LYS A 70 28.86 -7.70 19.11
N LEU A 71 28.08 -8.08 18.11
CA LEU A 71 26.91 -7.33 17.68
C LEU A 71 25.80 -7.35 18.74
N GLU A 72 25.60 -8.49 19.40
CA GLU A 72 24.66 -8.61 20.52
C GLU A 72 25.11 -7.80 21.73
N GLU A 73 26.41 -7.80 22.06
CA GLU A 73 26.98 -6.98 23.14
C GLU A 73 26.94 -5.48 22.83
N SER A 74 27.15 -5.11 21.57
CA SER A 74 27.14 -3.72 21.10
C SER A 74 25.73 -3.24 20.73
N ALA A 75 24.72 -4.09 20.84
CA ALA A 75 23.35 -3.71 20.55
C ALA A 75 22.92 -2.66 21.59
N PRO A 76 22.60 -1.41 21.18
CA PRO A 76 22.04 -0.45 22.12
C PRO A 76 20.79 -1.08 22.75
N PRO A 77 20.52 -0.86 24.06
CA PRO A 77 19.30 -1.35 24.65
C PRO A 77 18.15 -0.85 23.79
N SER A 78 17.34 -1.79 23.27
CA SER A 78 16.19 -1.50 22.43
C SER A 78 15.07 -0.94 23.31
N VAL A 79 15.33 0.23 23.89
CA VAL A 79 14.34 1.05 24.57
C VAL A 79 13.54 1.75 23.47
N TYR A 80 12.75 0.97 22.74
CA TYR A 80 11.59 1.55 22.10
C TYR A 80 10.64 1.91 23.24
N PRO A 81 10.42 3.20 23.55
CA PRO A 81 9.41 3.56 24.53
C PRO A 81 8.11 2.96 24.04
N GLY A 82 7.59 1.98 24.79
CA GLY A 82 6.39 1.26 24.42
C GLY A 82 5.34 2.28 24.02
N TYR A 83 4.93 2.23 22.76
CA TYR A 83 3.99 3.18 22.17
C TYR A 83 2.70 3.09 22.98
N ARG A 84 2.55 3.98 23.97
CA ARG A 84 1.33 4.07 24.76
C ARG A 84 0.27 4.56 23.79
N PRO A 85 -0.80 3.79 23.51
CA PRO A 85 -1.81 4.12 22.49
C PRO A 85 -2.67 5.34 22.84
N ALA A 86 -2.26 6.16 23.81
CA ALA A 86 -2.87 7.44 24.12
C ALA A 86 -2.81 8.42 22.93
N GLY A 87 -1.77 8.35 22.09
CA GLY A 87 -1.66 9.16 20.86
C GLY A 87 -2.50 8.64 19.68
N ALA A 88 -2.79 7.33 19.64
CA ALA A 88 -3.55 6.71 18.54
C ALA A 88 -5.03 7.13 18.56
N LEU A 89 -5.61 7.31 19.75
CA LEU A 89 -6.95 7.87 19.92
C LEU A 89 -7.03 9.32 19.44
N GLY A 90 -6.00 10.12 19.71
CA GLY A 90 -5.91 11.50 19.24
C GLY A 90 -5.81 11.59 17.71
N LEU A 91 -4.96 10.75 17.09
CA LEU A 91 -4.81 10.71 15.64
C LEU A 91 -6.09 10.25 14.94
N ALA A 92 -6.75 9.22 15.46
CA ALA A 92 -8.02 8.72 14.92
C ALA A 92 -9.14 9.77 15.02
N LEU A 93 -9.21 10.52 16.12
CA LEU A 93 -10.18 11.60 16.30
C LEU A 93 -9.91 12.76 15.34
N CYS A 94 -8.65 13.17 15.17
CA CYS A 94 -8.27 14.22 14.21
C CYS A 94 -8.58 13.80 12.77
N LEU A 95 -8.34 12.53 12.41
CA LEU A 95 -8.66 12.00 11.07
C LEU A 95 -10.18 12.00 10.83
N LEU A 96 -10.96 11.55 11.82
CA LEU A 96 -12.43 11.55 11.75
C LEU A 96 -12.99 12.97 11.64
N LEU A 97 -12.47 13.92 12.41
CA LEU A 97 -12.90 15.32 12.34
C LEU A 97 -12.54 15.96 11.00
N ALA A 98 -11.35 15.68 10.44
CA ALA A 98 -10.95 16.18 9.13
C ALA A 98 -11.84 15.61 8.00
N LEU A 99 -12.14 14.31 8.05
CA LEU A 99 -13.06 13.66 7.11
C LEU A 99 -14.48 14.18 7.24
N ALA A 100 -14.98 14.36 8.47
CA ALA A 100 -16.30 14.92 8.72
C ALA A 100 -16.40 16.37 8.25
N ALA A 101 -15.38 17.21 8.50
CA ALA A 101 -15.35 18.59 8.04
C ALA A 101 -15.25 18.70 6.51
N GLY A 102 -14.44 17.85 5.87
CA GLY A 102 -14.37 17.76 4.41
C GLY A 102 -15.70 17.31 3.79
N PHE A 103 -16.37 16.34 4.40
CA PHE A 103 -17.68 15.86 3.97
C PHE A 103 -18.79 16.90 4.17
N LEU A 104 -18.80 17.59 5.31
CA LEU A 104 -19.77 18.65 5.61
C LEU A 104 -19.55 19.88 4.70
N GLY A 105 -18.29 20.22 4.42
CA GLY A 105 -17.93 21.25 3.46
C GLY A 105 -18.35 20.90 2.04
N TRP A 106 -18.22 19.63 1.64
CA TRP A 106 -18.72 19.14 0.36
C TRP A 106 -20.25 19.22 0.26
N LEU A 107 -20.96 18.87 1.34
CA LEU A 107 -22.43 19.01 1.41
C LEU A 107 -22.89 20.48 1.36
N TRP A 108 -22.14 21.39 1.99
CA TRP A 108 -22.44 22.83 1.98
C TRP A 108 -22.06 23.54 0.69
N ALA A 109 -21.02 23.07 -0.01
CA ALA A 109 -20.53 23.70 -1.24
C ALA A 109 -21.50 23.56 -2.43
N GLY A 110 -22.59 22.80 -2.31
CA GLY A 110 -23.58 22.63 -3.37
C GLY A 110 -22.98 22.16 -4.70
N ALA A 111 -21.76 21.61 -4.66
CA ALA A 111 -20.99 21.29 -5.84
C ALA A 111 -21.69 20.13 -6.57
N PRO A 112 -22.17 20.31 -7.81
CA PRO A 112 -22.62 19.18 -8.60
C PRO A 112 -21.41 18.25 -8.76
N VAL A 113 -21.55 17.00 -8.34
CA VAL A 113 -20.53 15.97 -8.56
C VAL A 113 -20.00 16.05 -10.00
N PRO A 114 -18.68 16.01 -10.23
CA PRO A 114 -18.16 15.89 -11.59
C PRO A 114 -18.80 14.65 -12.21
N ALA A 115 -19.14 14.70 -13.50
CA ALA A 115 -19.94 13.71 -14.22
C ALA A 115 -19.48 12.23 -14.15
N LEU A 116 -18.39 11.93 -13.45
CA LEU A 116 -17.81 10.62 -13.21
C LEU A 116 -18.77 9.59 -12.59
N PRO A 117 -19.53 9.83 -11.51
CA PRO A 117 -20.43 8.82 -10.95
C PRO A 117 -21.57 8.46 -11.89
N LYS A 118 -22.06 9.44 -12.68
CA LYS A 118 -23.09 9.19 -13.71
C LYS A 118 -22.50 8.43 -14.91
N ALA A 119 -21.30 8.77 -15.34
CA ALA A 119 -20.60 8.05 -16.41
C ALA A 119 -20.25 6.60 -16.01
N ILE A 120 -19.84 6.40 -14.75
CA ILE A 120 -19.61 5.07 -14.17
C ILE A 120 -20.92 4.28 -14.13
N GLY A 121 -22.03 4.88 -13.67
CA GLY A 121 -23.34 4.22 -13.67
C GLY A 121 -23.82 3.81 -15.06
N VAL A 122 -23.58 4.64 -16.09
CA VAL A 122 -23.91 4.30 -17.49
C VAL A 122 -23.01 3.18 -18.02
N LEU A 123 -21.70 3.24 -17.76
CA LEU A 123 -20.74 2.22 -18.18
C LEU A 123 -21.06 0.86 -17.56
N PHE A 124 -21.42 0.82 -16.28
CA PHE A 124 -21.79 -0.42 -15.60
C PHE A 124 -23.12 -0.99 -16.08
N ARG A 125 -24.10 -0.14 -16.42
CA ARG A 125 -25.36 -0.60 -17.04
C ARG A 125 -25.12 -1.26 -18.41
N ILE A 126 -24.20 -0.71 -19.20
CA ILE A 126 -23.79 -1.28 -20.48
C ILE A 126 -23.07 -2.62 -20.28
N LEU A 127 -22.18 -2.71 -19.28
CA LEU A 127 -21.48 -3.95 -18.94
C LEU A 127 -22.44 -5.04 -18.40
N ASP A 128 -23.47 -4.65 -17.65
CA ASP A 128 -24.51 -5.54 -17.13
C ASP A 128 -25.38 -6.12 -18.27
N ASP A 129 -25.85 -5.28 -19.20
CA ASP A 129 -26.57 -5.72 -20.40
C ASP A 129 -25.70 -6.63 -21.28
N LEU A 130 -24.40 -6.30 -21.43
CA LEU A 130 -23.46 -7.12 -22.19
C LEU A 130 -23.21 -8.47 -21.51
N TRP A 131 -23.07 -8.50 -20.18
CA TRP A 131 -22.91 -9.73 -19.41
C TRP A 131 -24.15 -10.62 -19.48
N HIS A 132 -25.34 -10.04 -19.37
CA HIS A 132 -26.61 -10.77 -19.50
C HIS A 132 -26.85 -11.26 -20.94
N SER A 133 -26.34 -10.54 -21.94
CA SER A 133 -26.34 -10.99 -23.34
C SER A 133 -25.33 -12.11 -23.60
N PHE A 134 -24.22 -12.15 -22.85
CA PHE A 134 -23.20 -13.20 -22.91
C PHE A 134 -23.52 -14.40 -22.03
N ALA A 135 -24.39 -14.28 -21.04
CA ALA A 135 -24.95 -15.41 -20.31
C ALA A 135 -25.90 -16.15 -21.26
N PRO A 136 -25.50 -17.31 -21.83
CA PRO A 136 -26.36 -18.00 -22.76
C PRO A 136 -27.49 -18.62 -21.93
N GLY A 137 -28.66 -17.98 -21.95
CA GLY A 137 -29.93 -18.57 -21.52
C GLY A 137 -30.39 -19.74 -22.41
N GLY A 138 -29.45 -20.53 -22.92
CA GLY A 138 -29.71 -21.56 -23.93
C GLY A 138 -28.65 -22.65 -24.03
N PHE A 139 -27.73 -22.79 -23.07
CA PHE A 139 -26.86 -23.97 -22.96
C PHE A 139 -27.24 -24.81 -21.74
N ILE A 140 -28.50 -25.27 -21.72
CA ILE A 140 -28.90 -26.40 -20.90
C ILE A 140 -29.15 -27.55 -21.87
N HIS A 141 -28.49 -28.67 -21.61
CA HIS A 141 -28.52 -29.94 -22.34
C HIS A 141 -27.62 -30.05 -23.58
N THR A 142 -26.35 -30.41 -23.36
CA THR A 142 -25.87 -31.77 -23.68
C THR A 142 -24.52 -32.02 -23.03
N GLY A 143 -24.52 -32.81 -21.96
CA GLY A 143 -23.45 -33.77 -21.64
C GLY A 143 -22.15 -33.23 -21.06
N THR A 144 -22.14 -32.85 -19.77
CA THR A 144 -20.95 -33.03 -18.91
C THR A 144 -21.40 -33.26 -17.46
N GLY A 145 -20.67 -34.12 -16.74
CA GLY A 145 -21.04 -34.78 -15.48
C GLY A 145 -21.77 -33.96 -14.40
N GLU A 146 -22.49 -34.68 -13.53
CA GLU A 146 -23.36 -34.16 -12.45
C GLU A 146 -22.71 -33.06 -11.59
N ALA A 147 -21.39 -33.11 -11.42
CA ALA A 147 -20.62 -32.08 -10.69
C ALA A 147 -20.50 -30.72 -11.42
N ALA A 148 -20.45 -30.72 -12.76
CA ALA A 148 -20.30 -29.50 -13.56
C ALA A 148 -21.60 -28.67 -13.60
N GLY A 149 -22.75 -29.34 -13.71
CA GLY A 149 -24.05 -28.69 -13.63
C GLY A 149 -24.34 -28.10 -12.25
N MET A 150 -23.91 -28.79 -11.18
CA MET A 150 -24.01 -28.29 -9.82
C MET A 150 -23.17 -27.02 -9.63
N LEU A 151 -21.89 -27.01 -10.03
CA LEU A 151 -21.03 -25.84 -9.92
C LEU A 151 -21.53 -24.64 -10.74
N GLN A 152 -22.08 -24.86 -11.95
CA GLN A 152 -22.71 -23.80 -12.73
C GLN A 152 -23.99 -23.25 -12.07
N GLY A 153 -24.80 -24.11 -11.47
CA GLY A 153 -25.94 -23.70 -10.65
C GLY A 153 -25.52 -22.83 -9.45
N TRP A 154 -24.47 -23.24 -8.73
CA TRP A 154 -23.90 -22.46 -7.62
C TRP A 154 -23.33 -21.11 -8.08
N ALA A 155 -22.68 -21.04 -9.23
CA ALA A 155 -22.18 -19.77 -9.78
C ALA A 155 -23.32 -18.80 -10.13
N ALA A 156 -24.43 -19.30 -10.69
CA ALA A 156 -25.60 -18.48 -10.98
C ALA A 156 -26.32 -18.00 -9.70
N VAL A 157 -26.42 -18.86 -8.67
CA VAL A 157 -26.99 -18.49 -7.37
C VAL A 157 -26.08 -17.50 -6.64
N ALA A 158 -24.77 -17.73 -6.63
CA ALA A 158 -23.78 -16.84 -6.02
C ALA A 158 -23.79 -15.46 -6.70
N GLY A 159 -23.85 -15.41 -8.04
CA GLY A 159 -24.00 -14.17 -8.79
C GLY A 159 -25.28 -13.41 -8.41
N ARG A 160 -26.40 -14.11 -8.27
CA ARG A 160 -27.70 -13.51 -7.89
C ARG A 160 -27.69 -12.99 -6.45
N VAL A 161 -27.06 -13.72 -5.53
CA VAL A 161 -26.93 -13.28 -4.12
C VAL A 161 -26.03 -12.06 -4.03
N VAL A 162 -24.88 -12.06 -4.71
CA VAL A 162 -23.97 -10.89 -4.76
C VAL A 162 -24.67 -9.68 -5.38
N TRP A 163 -25.46 -9.87 -6.43
CA TRP A 163 -26.25 -8.81 -7.06
C TRP A 163 -27.31 -8.24 -6.12
N LEU A 164 -28.05 -9.09 -5.39
CA LEU A 164 -29.04 -8.65 -4.41
C LEU A 164 -28.38 -7.87 -3.26
N PHE A 165 -27.26 -8.35 -2.74
CA PHE A 165 -26.51 -7.63 -1.69
C PHE A 165 -26.03 -6.26 -2.17
N TRP A 166 -25.56 -6.16 -3.42
CA TRP A 166 -25.16 -4.88 -4.00
C TRP A 166 -26.37 -3.96 -4.19
N ALA A 167 -27.45 -4.44 -4.81
CA ALA A 167 -28.67 -3.65 -5.04
C ALA A 167 -29.30 -3.15 -3.72
N ILE A 168 -29.30 -3.99 -2.69
CA ILE A 168 -29.73 -3.60 -1.34
C ILE A 168 -28.78 -2.55 -0.75
N GLY A 169 -27.47 -2.68 -0.94
CA GLY A 169 -26.49 -1.67 -0.51
C GLY A 169 -26.73 -0.30 -1.15
N GLU A 170 -26.95 -0.25 -2.46
CA GLU A 170 -27.24 0.99 -3.21
C GLU A 170 -28.56 1.63 -2.78
N THR A 171 -29.63 0.84 -2.67
CA THR A 171 -30.93 1.34 -2.20
C THR A 171 -30.86 1.87 -0.77
N LEU A 172 -30.13 1.20 0.13
CA LEU A 172 -29.89 1.70 1.48
C LEU A 172 -29.05 2.98 1.48
N LEU A 173 -28.06 3.11 0.60
CA LEU A 173 -27.24 4.32 0.46
C LEU A 173 -28.05 5.51 -0.08
N VAL A 174 -28.94 5.27 -1.04
CA VAL A 174 -29.85 6.29 -1.56
C VAL A 174 -30.86 6.71 -0.49
N LEU A 175 -31.43 5.74 0.23
CA LEU A 175 -32.35 6.02 1.33
C LEU A 175 -31.65 6.81 2.45
N ALA A 176 -30.44 6.40 2.83
CA ALA A 176 -29.54 7.09 3.76
C ALA A 176 -29.30 8.55 3.37
N ARG A 177 -29.08 8.82 2.08
CA ARG A 177 -28.89 10.17 1.54
C ARG A 177 -30.18 11.00 1.47
N SER A 178 -31.34 10.34 1.45
CA SER A 178 -32.66 11.01 1.45
C SER A 178 -33.12 11.45 2.85
N LEU A 179 -32.52 10.90 3.91
CA LEU A 179 -32.80 11.33 5.28
C LEU A 179 -32.21 12.72 5.54
N SER A 180 -33.00 13.60 6.15
CA SER A 180 -32.57 14.95 6.48
C SER A 180 -31.45 14.95 7.53
N ALA A 181 -30.63 16.00 7.53
CA ALA A 181 -29.51 16.13 8.48
C ALA A 181 -29.95 16.00 9.95
N GLY A 182 -31.18 16.41 10.28
CA GLY A 182 -31.74 16.26 11.63
C GLY A 182 -31.91 14.79 12.05
N ILE A 183 -32.27 13.90 11.13
CA ILE A 183 -32.48 12.47 11.46
C ILE A 183 -31.13 11.79 11.74
N TRP A 184 -30.08 12.15 10.99
CA TRP A 184 -28.73 11.68 11.25
C TRP A 184 -28.18 12.11 12.61
N LEU A 185 -28.46 13.35 13.03
CA LEU A 185 -28.08 13.85 14.36
C LEU A 185 -28.80 13.09 15.48
N ILE A 186 -30.10 12.79 15.30
CA ILE A 186 -30.88 12.02 16.27
C ILE A 186 -30.35 10.57 16.38
N MET A 187 -30.08 9.91 15.24
CA MET A 187 -29.52 8.55 15.24
C MET A 187 -28.13 8.50 15.87
N GLY A 188 -27.27 9.48 15.57
CA GLY A 188 -25.94 9.60 16.18
C GLY A 188 -26.01 9.82 17.69
N ALA A 189 -26.87 10.73 18.15
CA ALA A 189 -27.06 11.01 19.57
C ALA A 189 -27.60 9.78 20.33
N LEU A 190 -28.56 9.05 19.74
CA LEU A 190 -29.12 7.84 20.32
C LEU A 190 -28.08 6.71 20.42
N GLY A 191 -27.28 6.52 19.36
CA GLY A 191 -26.19 5.54 19.35
C GLY A 191 -25.12 5.84 20.39
N LEU A 192 -24.75 7.11 20.53
CA LEU A 192 -23.78 7.56 21.53
C LEU A 192 -24.33 7.40 22.96
N ALA A 193 -25.60 7.74 23.20
CA ALA A 193 -26.26 7.52 24.49
C ALA A 193 -26.31 6.03 24.87
N CYS A 194 -26.67 5.17 23.92
CA CYS A 194 -26.71 3.72 24.13
C CYS A 194 -25.30 3.15 24.42
N GLY A 195 -24.28 3.60 23.67
CA GLY A 195 -22.90 3.21 23.91
C GLY A 195 -22.36 3.63 25.28
N LEU A 196 -22.72 4.84 25.74
CA LEU A 196 -22.35 5.31 27.09
C LEU A 196 -23.05 4.51 28.18
N MET A 197 -24.32 4.13 27.98
CA MET A 197 -25.06 3.28 28.92
C MET A 197 -24.45 1.86 29.00
N LEU A 198 -24.14 1.25 27.86
CA LEU A 198 -23.48 -0.06 27.82
C LEU A 198 -22.08 -0.02 28.45
N ASN A 199 -21.29 1.00 28.15
CA ASN A 199 -19.97 1.19 28.76
C ASN A 199 -20.07 1.34 30.28
N ARG A 200 -21.08 2.08 30.77
CA ARG A 200 -21.32 2.23 32.22
C ARG A 200 -21.77 0.93 32.88
N ALA A 201 -22.61 0.14 32.20
CA ALA A 201 -23.07 -1.17 32.68
C ALA A 201 -21.95 -2.23 32.69
N MET A 202 -20.98 -2.12 31.78
CA MET A 202 -19.85 -3.05 31.64
C MET A 202 -18.65 -2.69 32.52
N ARG A 203 -18.65 -1.55 33.22
CA ARG A 203 -17.55 -1.23 34.16
C ARG A 203 -17.65 -2.16 35.37
N PRO A 204 -16.65 -3.03 35.61
CA PRO A 204 -16.66 -3.89 36.79
C PRO A 204 -16.64 -3.00 38.04
N GLY A 205 -17.59 -3.24 38.94
CA GLY A 205 -17.68 -2.51 40.20
C GLY A 205 -16.38 -2.66 40.98
N THR A 206 -15.65 -1.55 41.14
CA THR A 206 -14.52 -1.47 42.07
C THR A 206 -15.09 -1.63 43.48
N ARG A 207 -14.99 -2.86 44.02
CA ARG A 207 -15.12 -3.14 45.44
C ARG A 207 -13.91 -2.58 46.18
#